data_AF-A0A3S1HFA3-F1
#
_entry.id   AF-A0A3S1HFA3-F1
#
_cell.length_a   1.000
_cell.length_b   1.000
_cell.length_c   1.000
_cell.angle_alpha   90.00
_cell.angle_beta   90.00
_cell.angle_gamma   90.00
#
_symmetry.space_group_name_H-M   'P 1'
#
loop_
_entity.id
_entity.type
_entity.pdbx_description
1 polymer ?
#
loop_
_entity_poly.entity_id
_entity_poly.type
_entity_poly.pdbx_seq_one_letter_code
_entity_poly.pdbx_strand_id
1 'polypeptide(L)'
;MPKIRFHKLAAIAVLIGFAAWMGTGEFSSVGSAADKSVTTDKSVTTDKQAEAAKPNKAEAEPKAAPRTVAVVTPPRKTFARAIRISGLTEADKRAVLATRVAGVIEKLPVKQGDRVKTGDLVLMLAAEEKISNVDNAKQLLVQRKAELDAAERLAKTGNLPKLQLDT
;
A
#
# COMPACT_ATOMS: atom_id res chain seq x y z
N MET A 1 25.14 -25.05 -7.22
CA MET A 1 25.70 -25.35 -5.87
C MET A 1 24.72 -24.84 -4.80
N PRO A 2 23.98 -25.71 -4.09
CA PRO A 2 23.01 -25.29 -3.09
C PRO A 2 23.71 -24.87 -1.78
N LYS A 3 23.76 -23.57 -1.48
CA LYS A 3 24.26 -23.05 -0.20
C LYS A 3 23.26 -23.33 0.92
N ILE A 4 23.39 -24.47 1.60
CA ILE A 4 22.64 -24.78 2.82
C ILE A 4 23.07 -23.77 3.89
N ARG A 5 22.15 -22.90 4.33
CA ARG A 5 22.44 -21.89 5.35
C ARG A 5 22.43 -22.52 6.74
N PHE A 6 23.34 -22.06 7.61
CA PHE A 6 23.59 -22.59 8.97
C PHE A 6 22.31 -22.89 9.79
N HIS A 7 21.32 -22.00 9.77
CA HIS A 7 20.05 -22.18 10.47
C HIS A 7 19.28 -23.46 10.06
N LYS A 8 19.44 -23.96 8.82
CA LYS A 8 18.80 -25.21 8.38
C LYS A 8 19.46 -26.44 8.99
N LEU A 9 20.78 -26.43 9.21
CA LEU A 9 21.48 -27.50 9.91
C LEU A 9 21.16 -27.49 11.41
N ALA A 10 21.12 -26.30 12.02
CA ALA A 10 20.70 -26.14 13.42
C ALA A 10 19.27 -26.66 13.66
N ALA A 11 18.33 -26.35 12.77
CA ALA A 11 16.95 -26.85 12.87
C ALA A 11 16.85 -28.38 12.81
N ILE A 12 17.64 -29.04 11.95
CA ILE A 12 17.68 -30.51 11.86
C ILE A 12 18.27 -31.12 13.14
N ALA A 13 19.35 -30.55 13.69
CA ALA A 13 19.95 -31.03 14.93
C ALA A 13 18.97 -30.95 16.13
N VAL A 14 18.22 -29.84 16.25
CA VAL A 14 17.19 -29.68 17.30
C VAL A 14 16.06 -30.69 17.12
N LEU A 15 15.60 -30.94 15.89
CA LEU A 15 14.54 -31.91 15.61
C LEU A 15 14.96 -33.34 15.99
N ILE A 16 16.21 -33.73 15.69
CA ILE A 16 16.76 -35.04 16.08
C ILE A 16 16.86 -35.16 17.62
N GLY A 17 17.35 -34.11 18.30
CA GLY A 17 17.43 -34.08 19.77
C GLY A 17 16.06 -34.20 20.43
N PHE A 18 15.04 -33.51 19.91
CA PHE A 18 13.68 -33.56 20.43
C PHE A 18 13.00 -34.92 20.15
N ALA A 19 13.25 -35.52 18.98
CA ALA A 19 12.76 -36.87 18.67
C ALA A 19 13.40 -37.94 19.58
N ALA A 20 14.70 -37.83 19.86
CA ALA A 20 15.38 -38.69 20.81
C ALA A 20 14.81 -38.53 22.23
N TRP A 21 14.52 -37.29 22.66
CA TRP A 21 13.91 -37.02 23.96
C TRP A 21 12.48 -37.55 24.08
N MET A 22 11.62 -37.31 23.07
CA MET A 22 10.27 -37.94 23.05
C MET A 22 10.32 -39.46 23.08
N GLY A 23 11.35 -40.09 22.48
CA GLY A 23 11.58 -41.52 22.57
C GLY A 23 11.89 -42.04 23.99
N THR A 24 12.24 -41.16 24.94
CA THR A 24 12.50 -41.55 26.35
C THR A 24 11.24 -41.62 27.23
N GLY A 25 10.08 -41.20 26.73
CA GLY A 25 8.78 -41.66 27.25
C GLY A 25 8.20 -40.99 28.52
N GLU A 26 8.85 -39.96 29.08
CA GLU A 26 8.34 -39.21 30.24
C GLU A 26 7.20 -38.25 29.85
N PHE A 27 5.94 -38.68 30.04
CA PHE A 27 4.75 -37.82 29.90
C PHE A 27 3.82 -37.92 31.12
N SER A 28 3.81 -36.88 31.95
CA SER A 28 2.85 -36.74 33.05
C SER A 28 1.45 -36.38 32.53
N SER A 29 0.50 -37.31 32.62
CA SER A 29 -0.91 -37.06 32.30
C SER A 29 -1.61 -36.31 33.44
N VAL A 30 -2.25 -35.18 33.14
CA VAL A 30 -3.14 -34.47 34.05
C VAL A 30 -4.49 -34.22 33.38
N GLY A 31 -5.53 -34.91 33.87
CA GLY A 31 -6.93 -34.67 33.53
C GLY A 31 -7.68 -34.04 34.69
N SER A 32 -8.86 -33.48 34.45
CA SER A 32 -9.74 -32.94 35.50
C SER A 32 -11.20 -33.04 35.11
N ALA A 33 -12.04 -33.48 36.05
CA ALA A 33 -13.50 -33.50 35.95
C ALA A 33 -14.13 -33.36 37.35
N ALA A 34 -15.01 -32.39 37.53
CA ALA A 34 -15.86 -32.20 38.70
C ALA A 34 -17.14 -31.45 38.28
N ASP A 35 -18.27 -31.72 38.96
CA ASP A 35 -19.62 -31.33 38.55
C ASP A 35 -20.56 -31.14 39.77
N LYS A 36 -21.75 -30.54 39.57
CA LYS A 36 -22.91 -30.32 40.48
C LYS A 36 -22.85 -29.16 41.51
N SER A 37 -23.96 -28.60 42.04
CA SER A 37 -25.38 -28.33 41.60
C SER A 37 -26.18 -27.70 42.79
N VAL A 38 -27.51 -27.49 42.68
CA VAL A 38 -28.56 -27.22 43.74
C VAL A 38 -28.91 -25.73 44.05
N THR A 39 -30.14 -25.26 44.37
CA THR A 39 -31.58 -25.64 44.07
C THR A 39 -32.53 -24.48 44.53
N THR A 40 -33.76 -24.46 44.00
CA THR A 40 -34.95 -23.59 44.27
C THR A 40 -35.64 -23.81 45.63
N ASP A 41 -36.57 -22.92 46.06
CA ASP A 41 -37.60 -23.27 47.07
C ASP A 41 -39.00 -22.68 46.78
N LYS A 42 -40.06 -23.18 47.47
CA LYS A 42 -41.50 -23.06 47.10
C LYS A 42 -42.41 -23.03 48.34
N SER A 43 -43.66 -22.56 48.25
CA SER A 43 -44.64 -22.59 49.37
C SER A 43 -46.10 -22.84 48.92
N VAL A 44 -46.90 -23.53 49.77
CA VAL A 44 -48.37 -23.43 50.02
C VAL A 44 -48.86 -24.62 50.87
N THR A 45 -49.92 -24.41 51.66
CA THR A 45 -50.52 -25.29 52.69
C THR A 45 -52.06 -25.26 52.59
N THR A 46 -52.89 -26.13 53.19
CA THR A 46 -52.78 -27.51 53.74
C THR A 46 -54.21 -27.94 54.13
N ASP A 47 -54.67 -29.19 53.92
CA ASP A 47 -55.94 -29.66 54.51
C ASP A 47 -56.05 -31.18 54.78
N LYS A 48 -56.56 -31.50 55.99
CA LYS A 48 -57.17 -32.75 56.58
C LYS A 48 -56.52 -34.16 56.57
N GLN A 49 -56.39 -34.68 57.81
CA GLN A 49 -56.32 -36.08 58.29
C GLN A 49 -57.73 -36.74 58.37
N ALA A 50 -57.99 -38.05 58.60
CA ALA A 50 -57.29 -39.35 58.72
C ALA A 50 -58.37 -40.46 58.41
N GLU A 51 -58.15 -41.77 58.21
CA GLU A 51 -57.45 -42.78 59.04
C GLU A 51 -57.17 -44.12 58.27
N ALA A 52 -56.48 -45.08 58.91
CA ALA A 52 -55.79 -46.29 58.39
C ALA A 52 -56.67 -47.37 57.67
N ALA A 53 -56.16 -48.42 56.98
CA ALA A 53 -54.82 -49.06 56.93
C ALA A 53 -54.48 -49.77 55.58
N LYS A 54 -53.21 -50.19 55.42
CA LYS A 54 -52.55 -50.87 54.25
C LYS A 54 -52.90 -52.37 54.12
N PRO A 55 -52.49 -53.15 53.06
CA PRO A 55 -51.54 -52.88 51.95
C PRO A 55 -52.11 -53.31 50.55
N ASN A 56 -51.41 -53.64 49.44
CA ASN A 56 -49.99 -53.71 49.04
C ASN A 56 -49.81 -53.62 47.50
N LYS A 57 -48.97 -52.72 46.94
CA LYS A 57 -48.05 -53.03 45.80
C LYS A 57 -47.05 -51.90 45.54
N ALA A 58 -45.81 -52.26 45.18
CA ALA A 58 -44.77 -51.33 44.75
C ALA A 58 -44.84 -51.06 43.24
N GLU A 59 -44.56 -49.82 42.84
CA GLU A 59 -44.25 -49.46 41.45
C GLU A 59 -43.22 -48.33 41.43
N ALA A 60 -42.32 -48.35 40.43
CA ALA A 60 -40.98 -47.80 40.55
C ALA A 60 -40.85 -46.32 40.17
N GLU A 61 -39.84 -45.65 40.74
CA GLU A 61 -39.42 -44.31 40.34
C GLU A 61 -38.93 -44.28 38.88
N PRO A 62 -39.48 -43.43 38.00
CA PRO A 62 -39.00 -43.31 36.63
C PRO A 62 -37.72 -42.47 36.56
N LYS A 63 -36.64 -43.12 36.14
CA LYS A 63 -35.34 -42.51 35.83
C LYS A 63 -35.53 -41.37 34.80
N ALA A 64 -35.22 -40.13 35.19
CA ALA A 64 -35.53 -38.94 34.40
C ALA A 64 -34.95 -38.98 32.98
N ALA A 65 -35.79 -38.70 31.98
CA ALA A 65 -35.41 -38.74 30.56
C ALA A 65 -34.42 -37.61 30.19
N PRO A 66 -33.46 -37.86 29.28
CA PRO A 66 -32.48 -36.86 28.87
C PRO A 66 -33.14 -35.69 28.13
N ARG A 67 -32.72 -34.47 28.45
CA ARG A 67 -33.21 -33.25 27.79
C ARG A 67 -32.46 -33.03 26.49
N THR A 68 -33.12 -33.22 25.35
CA THR A 68 -32.55 -32.97 24.03
C THR A 68 -32.37 -31.47 23.78
N VAL A 69 -31.19 -31.08 23.28
CA VAL A 69 -30.90 -29.71 22.84
C VAL A 69 -30.73 -29.69 21.31
N ALA A 70 -31.21 -28.62 20.67
CA ALA A 70 -30.95 -28.38 19.25
C ALA A 70 -29.54 -27.79 19.08
N VAL A 71 -28.76 -28.36 18.16
CA VAL A 71 -27.44 -27.87 17.77
C VAL A 71 -27.39 -27.59 16.28
N VAL A 72 -26.61 -26.58 15.89
CA VAL A 72 -26.40 -26.21 14.49
C VAL A 72 -24.90 -26.07 14.24
N THR A 73 -24.39 -26.79 13.25
CA THR A 73 -22.98 -26.67 12.81
C THR A 73 -22.84 -25.43 11.93
N PRO A 74 -22.06 -24.40 12.32
CA PRO A 74 -21.94 -23.18 11.54
C PRO A 74 -21.15 -23.43 10.24
N PRO A 75 -21.68 -23.08 9.06
CA PRO A 75 -20.95 -23.22 7.81
C PRO A 75 -19.82 -22.19 7.74
N ARG A 76 -18.59 -22.64 7.46
CA ARG A 76 -17.46 -21.73 7.19
C ARG A 76 -17.69 -21.02 5.86
N LYS A 77 -17.95 -19.72 5.91
CA LYS A 77 -18.02 -18.83 4.74
C LYS A 77 -16.97 -17.73 4.86
N THR A 78 -16.24 -17.47 3.79
CA THR A 78 -15.29 -16.35 3.71
C THR A 78 -16.07 -15.07 3.43
N PHE A 79 -16.11 -14.16 4.40
CA PHE A 79 -16.77 -12.86 4.25
C PHE A 79 -15.76 -11.77 3.86
N ALA A 80 -15.95 -11.18 2.69
CA ALA A 80 -15.26 -9.93 2.32
C ALA A 80 -16.11 -8.73 2.78
N ARG A 81 -15.61 -7.96 3.74
CA ARG A 81 -16.29 -6.73 4.20
C ARG A 81 -15.92 -5.59 3.26
N ALA A 82 -16.91 -5.02 2.57
CA ALA A 82 -16.72 -3.79 1.82
C ALA A 82 -16.45 -2.62 2.79
N ILE A 83 -15.27 -2.02 2.71
CA ILE A 83 -14.92 -0.79 3.44
C ILE A 83 -15.22 0.38 2.50
N ARG A 84 -16.08 1.30 2.94
CA ARG A 84 -16.36 2.55 2.22
C ARG A 84 -15.48 3.65 2.81
N ILE A 85 -14.70 4.30 1.96
CA ILE A 85 -13.84 5.43 2.34
C ILE A 85 -14.30 6.63 1.51
N SER A 86 -14.61 7.73 2.18
CA SER A 86 -14.84 9.03 1.54
C SER A 86 -13.50 9.68 1.23
N GLY A 87 -13.32 10.16 0.00
CA GLY A 87 -12.16 10.94 -0.41
C GLY A 87 -12.55 12.01 -1.42
N LEU A 88 -11.68 12.99 -1.62
CA LEU A 88 -11.83 14.03 -2.63
C LEU A 88 -10.90 13.71 -3.81
N THR A 89 -11.35 14.02 -5.02
CA THR A 89 -10.52 13.91 -6.23
C THR A 89 -9.73 15.20 -6.43
N GLU A 90 -8.41 15.10 -6.49
CA GLU A 90 -7.52 16.22 -6.84
C GLU A 90 -6.91 16.04 -8.24
N ALA A 91 -6.29 17.10 -8.76
CA ALA A 91 -5.55 17.02 -10.01
C ALA A 91 -4.18 16.34 -9.77
N ASP A 92 -3.86 15.29 -10.54
CA ASP A 92 -2.57 14.59 -10.50
C ASP A 92 -1.38 15.57 -10.61
N LYS A 93 -1.51 16.58 -11.48
CA LYS A 93 -0.50 17.63 -11.69
C LYS A 93 -1.17 18.98 -11.89
N ARG A 94 -0.58 20.03 -11.30
CA ARG A 94 -0.94 21.43 -11.51
C ARG A 94 0.33 22.20 -11.86
N ALA A 95 0.30 22.95 -12.96
CA ALA A 95 1.39 23.79 -13.41
C ALA A 95 0.89 25.24 -13.60
N VAL A 96 1.70 26.21 -13.19
CA VAL A 96 1.47 27.63 -13.47
C VAL A 96 2.44 28.03 -14.58
N LEU A 97 1.91 28.52 -15.70
CA LEU A 97 2.72 28.95 -16.84
C LEU A 97 3.05 30.44 -16.72
N ALA A 98 4.30 30.78 -16.98
CA ALA A 98 4.80 32.15 -17.05
C ALA A 98 5.79 32.29 -18.21
N THR A 99 5.90 33.48 -18.80
CA THR A 99 6.89 33.74 -19.85
C THR A 99 8.28 33.91 -19.23
N ARG A 100 9.32 33.38 -19.90
CA ARG A 100 10.72 33.54 -19.45
C ARG A 100 11.29 34.94 -19.67
N VAL A 101 10.60 35.74 -20.49
CA VAL A 101 10.97 37.11 -20.84
C VAL A 101 9.73 38.00 -20.77
N ALA A 102 9.95 39.29 -20.49
CA ALA A 102 8.92 40.31 -20.63
C ALA A 102 8.67 40.61 -22.13
N GLY A 103 7.43 40.94 -22.47
CA GLY A 103 7.02 41.27 -23.83
C GLY A 103 5.52 41.46 -23.94
N VAL A 104 5.06 41.93 -25.10
CA VAL A 104 3.62 42.10 -25.42
C VAL A 104 3.08 40.79 -25.99
N ILE A 105 1.85 40.42 -25.64
CA ILE A 105 1.17 39.24 -26.21
C ILE A 105 0.68 39.60 -27.62
N GLU A 106 1.13 38.85 -28.62
CA GLU A 106 0.69 39.00 -30.01
C GLU A 106 -0.48 38.06 -30.34
N LYS A 107 -0.40 36.80 -29.87
CA LYS A 107 -1.42 35.78 -30.13
C LYS A 107 -1.70 34.93 -28.88
N LEU A 108 -2.98 34.70 -28.61
CA LEU A 108 -3.47 33.80 -27.56
C LEU A 108 -4.50 32.84 -28.19
N PRO A 109 -4.05 31.72 -28.80
CA PRO A 109 -4.92 30.82 -29.56
C PRO A 109 -5.81 29.90 -28.70
N VAL A 110 -5.49 29.72 -27.41
CA VAL A 110 -6.24 28.84 -26.50
C VAL A 110 -7.28 29.60 -25.69
N LYS A 111 -8.36 28.92 -25.30
CA LYS A 111 -9.44 29.43 -24.45
C LYS A 111 -9.51 28.66 -23.13
N GLN A 112 -10.20 29.24 -22.15
CA GLN A 112 -10.42 28.61 -20.86
C GLN A 112 -11.23 27.30 -21.02
N GLY A 113 -10.68 26.19 -20.52
CA GLY A 113 -11.28 24.87 -20.61
C GLY A 113 -10.78 24.01 -21.77
N ASP A 114 -9.98 24.56 -22.69
CA ASP A 114 -9.40 23.79 -23.79
C ASP A 114 -8.39 22.74 -23.27
N ARG A 115 -8.34 21.59 -23.94
CA ARG A 115 -7.34 20.55 -23.68
C ARG A 115 -6.10 20.81 -24.53
N VAL A 116 -4.98 21.12 -23.87
CA VAL A 116 -3.67 21.28 -24.49
C VAL A 116 -2.77 20.06 -24.20
N LYS A 117 -1.84 19.78 -25.12
CA LYS A 117 -0.78 18.79 -25.00
C LYS A 117 0.58 19.45 -24.79
N THR A 118 1.56 18.66 -24.37
CA THR A 118 2.96 19.11 -24.27
C THR A 118 3.48 19.54 -25.63
N GLY A 119 3.89 20.80 -25.74
CA GLY A 119 4.41 21.40 -26.99
C GLY A 119 3.41 22.26 -27.76
N ASP A 120 2.13 22.27 -27.37
CA ASP A 120 1.12 23.11 -28.03
C ASP A 120 1.37 24.60 -27.77
N LEU A 121 1.08 25.45 -28.76
CA LEU A 121 1.21 26.90 -28.64
C LEU A 121 0.09 27.46 -27.75
N VAL A 122 0.43 27.79 -26.50
CA VAL A 122 -0.48 28.43 -25.54
C VAL A 122 -0.54 29.95 -25.75
N LEU A 123 0.61 30.59 -25.99
CA LEU A 123 0.76 32.05 -26.07
C LEU A 123 1.96 32.39 -26.93
N MET A 124 1.84 33.43 -27.76
CA MET A 124 2.92 33.98 -28.58
C MET A 124 3.18 35.43 -28.19
N LEU A 125 4.43 35.77 -27.89
CA LEU A 125 4.87 37.14 -27.65
C LEU A 125 5.30 37.81 -28.97
N ALA A 126 5.05 39.11 -29.08
CA ALA A 126 5.58 39.92 -30.17
C ALA A 126 7.11 39.91 -30.12
N ALA A 127 7.75 39.50 -31.22
CA ALA A 127 9.16 39.14 -31.24
C ALA A 127 10.05 40.01 -32.17
N GLU A 128 9.51 41.06 -32.78
CA GLU A 128 10.18 41.87 -33.81
C GLU A 128 11.61 42.30 -33.43
N GLU A 129 11.76 43.00 -32.30
CA GLU A 129 13.07 43.39 -31.76
C GLU A 129 13.99 42.19 -31.51
N LYS A 130 13.44 41.06 -31.07
CA LYS A 130 14.22 39.86 -30.70
C LYS A 130 14.72 39.15 -31.94
N ILE A 131 13.93 39.11 -33.01
CA ILE A 131 14.33 38.60 -34.33
C ILE A 131 15.45 39.47 -34.91
N SER A 132 15.25 40.79 -34.95
CA SER A 132 16.27 41.73 -35.42
C SER A 132 17.59 41.62 -34.66
N ASN A 133 17.55 41.54 -33.32
CA ASN A 133 18.75 41.34 -32.50
C ASN A 133 19.46 40.01 -32.77
N VAL A 134 18.69 38.93 -32.96
CA VAL A 134 19.24 37.61 -33.32
C VAL A 134 19.91 37.64 -34.69
N ASP A 135 19.33 38.33 -35.68
CA ASP A 135 19.90 38.42 -37.02
C ASP A 135 21.14 39.32 -37.07
N ASN A 136 21.15 40.44 -36.35
CA ASN A 136 22.35 41.26 -36.14
C ASN A 136 23.49 40.44 -35.49
N ALA A 137 23.18 39.63 -34.48
CA ALA A 137 24.15 38.75 -33.83
C ALA A 137 24.68 37.64 -34.77
N LYS A 138 23.84 37.09 -35.66
CA LYS A 138 24.28 36.15 -36.71
C LYS A 138 25.23 36.81 -37.71
N GLN A 139 24.93 38.03 -38.17
CA GLN A 139 25.80 38.74 -39.12
C GLN A 139 27.16 39.06 -38.49
N LEU A 140 27.17 39.55 -37.25
CA LEU A 140 28.41 39.75 -36.49
C LEU A 140 29.20 38.45 -36.33
N LEU A 141 28.55 37.34 -36.01
CA LEU A 141 29.18 36.01 -35.94
C LEU A 141 29.82 35.60 -37.28
N VAL A 142 29.13 35.81 -38.40
CA VAL A 142 29.66 35.50 -39.74
C VAL A 142 30.88 36.37 -40.06
N GLN A 143 30.81 37.68 -39.79
CA GLN A 143 31.95 38.60 -39.93
C GLN A 143 33.15 38.13 -39.11
N ARG A 144 32.97 37.89 -37.81
CA ARG A 144 34.07 37.46 -36.92
C ARG A 144 34.66 36.11 -37.30
N LYS A 145 33.86 35.18 -37.84
CA LYS A 145 34.38 33.92 -38.39
C LYS A 145 35.24 34.14 -39.63
N ALA A 146 34.87 35.05 -40.52
CA ALA A 146 35.66 35.38 -41.70
C ALA A 146 36.97 36.10 -41.32
N GLU A 147 36.91 37.02 -40.35
CA GLU A 147 38.09 37.68 -39.77
C GLU A 147 39.05 36.67 -39.13
N LEU A 148 38.53 35.72 -38.33
CA LEU A 148 39.32 34.68 -37.67
C LEU A 148 39.92 33.67 -38.68
N ASP A 149 39.16 33.21 -39.68
CA ASP A 149 39.65 32.32 -40.72
C ASP A 149 40.71 33.01 -41.62
N ALA A 150 40.61 34.32 -41.84
CA ALA A 150 41.69 35.10 -42.45
C ALA A 150 42.93 35.19 -41.54
N ALA A 151 42.76 35.55 -40.26
CA ALA A 151 43.86 35.64 -39.29
C ALA A 151 44.59 34.29 -39.11
N GLU A 152 43.84 33.18 -39.04
CA GLU A 152 44.38 31.82 -39.03
C GLU A 152 45.25 31.52 -40.26
N ARG A 153 44.82 31.90 -41.46
CA ARG A 153 45.62 31.72 -42.68
C ARG A 153 46.91 32.53 -42.61
N LEU A 154 46.84 33.81 -42.22
CA LEU A 154 48.02 34.67 -42.12
C LEU A 154 49.00 34.21 -41.03
N ALA A 155 48.52 33.70 -39.90
CA ALA A 155 49.39 33.14 -38.86
C ALA A 155 50.03 31.81 -39.29
N LYS A 156 49.31 30.96 -40.06
CA LYS A 156 49.86 29.72 -40.64
C LYS A 156 50.95 30.01 -41.68
N THR A 157 50.88 31.11 -42.43
CA THR A 157 51.95 31.54 -43.34
C THR A 157 53.08 32.32 -42.65
N GLY A 158 52.95 32.64 -41.36
CA GLY A 158 53.94 33.41 -40.58
C GLY A 158 53.82 34.93 -40.72
N ASN A 159 52.77 35.44 -41.36
CA ASN A 159 52.53 36.87 -41.59
C ASN A 159 51.80 37.57 -40.44
N LEU A 160 51.35 36.84 -39.41
CA LEU A 160 50.66 37.39 -38.24
C LEU A 160 51.25 36.82 -36.93
N PRO A 161 51.54 37.66 -35.91
CA PRO A 161 51.97 37.18 -34.60
C PRO A 161 50.86 36.40 -33.89
N LYS A 162 51.18 35.23 -33.33
CA LYS A 162 50.22 34.35 -32.64
C LYS A 162 49.45 35.05 -31.50
N LEU A 163 50.06 36.05 -30.85
CA LEU A 163 49.44 36.84 -29.78
C LEU A 163 48.19 37.60 -30.24
N GLN A 164 48.06 37.91 -31.54
CA GLN A 164 46.89 38.60 -32.11
C GLN A 164 45.75 37.64 -32.51
N LEU A 165 45.90 36.34 -32.21
CA LEU A 165 44.94 35.29 -32.59
C LEU A 165 44.16 34.72 -31.40
N ASP A 166 44.69 34.89 -30.18
CA ASP A 166 44.06 34.53 -28.90
C ASP A 166 43.20 35.67 -28.30
N THR A 167 43.09 36.83 -28.98
CA THR A 167 42.37 38.05 -28.55
C THR A 167 41.12 38.31 -29.37
#